data_AF-A0A2T5BI61-F1
#
_entry.id   AF-A0A2T5BI61-F1
#
_cell.length_a   1.000
_cell.length_b   1.000
_cell.length_c   1.000
_cell.angle_alpha   90.00
_cell.angle_beta   90.00
_cell.angle_gamma   90.00
#
_symmetry.space_group_name_H-M   'P 1'
#
loop_
_entity.id
_entity.type
_entity.pdbx_description
1 polymer ?
#
loop_
_entity_poly.entity_id
_entity_poly.type
_entity_poly.pdbx_seq_one_letter_code
_entity_poly.pdbx_strand_id
1 'polypeptide(L)'
;MHIFEDVDVGLFGVPATVPAYDGLAGWQRGSAGSETAVPVLDLKAAPNGDPLDQMQTMLVEMTKELRERFQQFQSQRRRAEEAAGAAEDDAGRKLAQADAKAAIEAVSLIVRTLEKIDSLQRTILSERRMAQDLAGETADFEAVVAEFDRRVEAKAQAYHEQWKAEHEARAGPSAADQGIDVGGGENGPG
;
A
#
# COMPACT_ATOMS: atom_id res chain seq x y z
N MET A 1 13.10 -27.27 -11.02
CA MET A 1 12.04 -26.66 -11.84
C MET A 1 10.72 -27.11 -11.22
N HIS A 2 10.20 -26.35 -10.26
CA HIS A 2 8.95 -26.67 -9.58
C HIS A 2 7.83 -25.88 -10.24
N ILE A 3 6.91 -26.60 -10.88
CA ILE A 3 5.70 -26.07 -11.47
C ILE A 3 4.72 -25.90 -10.30
N PHE A 4 4.21 -24.70 -10.07
CA PHE A 4 3.12 -24.49 -9.11
C PHE A 4 1.88 -25.17 -9.69
N GLU A 5 1.57 -26.37 -9.19
CA GLU A 5 0.34 -27.07 -9.53
C GLU A 5 -0.87 -26.34 -8.89
N ASP A 6 -1.88 -26.13 -9.73
CA ASP A 6 -3.25 -25.67 -9.51
C ASP A 6 -3.63 -25.16 -8.12
N VAL A 7 -3.82 -23.83 -8.04
CA VAL A 7 -4.57 -23.19 -6.96
C VAL A 7 -6.04 -23.62 -7.09
N ASP A 8 -6.50 -24.47 -6.17
CA ASP A 8 -7.91 -24.84 -6.06
C ASP A 8 -8.75 -23.63 -5.57
N VAL A 9 -9.33 -22.92 -6.53
CA VAL A 9 -10.16 -21.73 -6.29
C VAL A 9 -11.47 -22.09 -5.58
N GLY A 10 -11.87 -23.37 -5.59
CA GLY A 10 -13.05 -23.88 -4.87
C GLY A 10 -12.89 -23.81 -3.35
N LEU A 11 -11.66 -23.79 -2.84
CA LEU A 11 -11.37 -23.61 -1.41
C LEU A 11 -11.81 -22.23 -0.89
N PHE A 12 -11.92 -21.23 -1.77
CA PHE A 12 -12.30 -19.86 -1.43
C PHE A 12 -13.82 -19.60 -1.52
N GLY A 13 -14.63 -20.67 -1.62
CA GLY A 13 -16.09 -20.55 -1.62
C GLY A 13 -16.69 -20.00 -2.92
N VAL A 14 -15.93 -20.03 -4.02
CA VAL A 14 -16.45 -19.71 -5.35
C VAL A 14 -17.26 -20.92 -5.84
N PRO A 15 -18.56 -20.77 -6.15
CA PRO A 15 -19.34 -21.90 -6.67
C PRO A 15 -18.75 -22.34 -8.02
N ALA A 16 -18.47 -23.64 -8.17
CA ALA A 16 -17.96 -24.24 -9.41
C ALA A 16 -18.94 -24.11 -10.60
N THR A 17 -20.19 -23.77 -10.30
CA THR A 17 -21.24 -23.48 -11.26
C THR A 17 -21.33 -21.99 -11.51
N VAL A 18 -21.09 -21.60 -12.76
CA VAL A 18 -21.34 -20.24 -13.25
C VAL A 18 -22.81 -19.90 -12.95
N PRO A 19 -23.10 -18.86 -12.15
CA PRO A 19 -24.47 -18.41 -12.01
C PRO A 19 -24.94 -17.92 -13.38
N ALA A 20 -25.95 -18.61 -13.94
CA ALA A 20 -26.60 -18.19 -15.17
C ALA A 20 -27.36 -16.89 -14.90
N TYR A 21 -26.67 -15.77 -15.07
CA TYR A 21 -27.28 -14.45 -15.05
C TYR A 21 -27.91 -14.19 -16.43
N ASP A 22 -29.23 -14.33 -16.53
CA ASP A 22 -30.06 -13.89 -17.66
C ASP A 22 -30.13 -12.36 -17.71
N GLY A 23 -29.00 -11.71 -17.98
CA GLY A 23 -28.94 -10.25 -18.10
C GLY A 23 -28.12 -9.75 -19.28
N LEU A 24 -27.79 -10.64 -20.22
CA LEU A 24 -26.85 -10.37 -21.32
C LEU A 24 -27.45 -10.63 -22.71
N ALA A 25 -28.78 -10.69 -22.85
CA ALA A 25 -29.42 -10.75 -24.16
C ALA A 25 -29.19 -9.50 -25.04
N GLY A 26 -28.62 -8.41 -24.49
CA GLY A 26 -28.37 -7.15 -25.19
C GLY A 26 -26.98 -6.98 -25.81
N TRP A 27 -26.04 -7.90 -25.62
CA TRP A 27 -24.61 -7.69 -25.99
C TRP A 27 -24.06 -8.66 -27.05
N GLN A 28 -24.92 -9.47 -27.67
CA GLN A 28 -24.56 -10.27 -28.85
C GLN A 28 -24.86 -9.51 -30.15
N ARG A 29 -24.09 -8.44 -30.39
CA ARG A 29 -23.83 -8.01 -31.78
C ARG A 29 -22.55 -7.20 -31.86
N GLY A 30 -21.44 -7.90 -32.07
CA GLY A 30 -20.19 -7.28 -32.51
C GLY A 30 -19.02 -7.51 -31.58
N SER A 31 -18.40 -8.68 -31.67
CA SER A 31 -16.95 -8.84 -31.87
C SER A 31 -16.58 -10.28 -31.53
N ALA A 32 -16.35 -11.06 -32.58
CA ALA A 32 -15.70 -12.34 -32.46
C ALA A 32 -14.20 -12.10 -32.25
N GLY A 33 -13.61 -12.76 -31.24
CA GLY A 33 -12.17 -12.98 -31.15
C GLY A 33 -11.40 -11.98 -30.27
N SER A 34 -11.40 -12.23 -28.96
CA SER A 34 -10.19 -12.11 -28.14
C SER A 34 -10.43 -12.80 -26.80
N GLU A 35 -9.65 -13.86 -26.55
CA GLU A 35 -9.52 -14.49 -25.24
C GLU A 35 -9.00 -13.48 -24.21
N THR A 36 -9.45 -13.62 -22.96
CA THR A 36 -9.18 -12.78 -21.78
C THR A 36 -9.96 -11.46 -21.73
N ALA A 37 -11.28 -11.56 -21.61
CA ALA A 37 -12.07 -10.49 -21.01
C ALA A 37 -11.69 -10.37 -19.53
N VAL A 38 -10.68 -9.56 -19.23
CA VAL A 38 -10.32 -9.15 -17.87
C VAL A 38 -11.58 -8.56 -17.23
N PRO A 39 -12.03 -9.05 -16.06
CA PRO A 39 -13.13 -8.40 -15.36
C PRO A 39 -12.65 -7.02 -14.92
N VAL A 40 -12.99 -5.99 -15.70
CA VAL A 40 -12.86 -4.61 -15.27
C VAL A 40 -13.87 -4.43 -14.15
N LEU A 41 -13.39 -4.54 -12.92
CA LEU A 41 -14.16 -4.19 -11.75
C LEU A 41 -14.54 -2.71 -11.89
N ASP A 42 -15.84 -2.45 -11.97
CA ASP A 42 -16.41 -1.12 -11.94
C ASP A 42 -16.11 -0.52 -10.56
N LEU A 43 -14.98 0.20 -10.47
CA LEU A 43 -14.58 1.00 -9.31
C LEU A 43 -15.55 2.19 -9.20
N LYS A 44 -16.80 1.89 -8.84
CA LYS A 44 -17.82 2.88 -8.53
C LYS A 44 -17.33 3.70 -7.34
N ALA A 45 -16.77 4.86 -7.65
CA ALA A 45 -16.24 5.86 -6.74
C ALA A 45 -14.97 5.43 -5.97
N ALA A 46 -13.85 5.39 -6.67
CA ALA A 46 -12.59 5.81 -6.05
C ALA A 46 -12.57 7.35 -6.08
N PRO A 47 -12.90 8.06 -5.00
CA PRO A 47 -12.56 9.48 -4.90
C PRO A 47 -11.06 9.62 -5.15
N ASN A 48 -10.69 10.51 -6.07
CA ASN A 48 -9.31 10.71 -6.50
C ASN A 48 -8.44 11.16 -5.29
N GLY A 49 -7.81 10.22 -4.60
CA GLY A 49 -6.95 10.47 -3.44
C GLY A 49 -6.94 9.30 -2.45
N ASP A 50 -5.95 9.28 -1.54
CA ASP A 50 -5.89 8.31 -0.44
C ASP A 50 -7.17 8.42 0.42
N PRO A 51 -7.91 7.33 0.70
CA PRO A 51 -9.05 7.33 1.62
C PRO A 51 -8.74 7.99 2.98
N LEU A 52 -7.50 7.89 3.45
CA LEU A 52 -7.07 8.52 4.70
C LEU A 52 -6.99 10.06 4.58
N ASP A 53 -6.52 10.59 3.45
CA ASP A 53 -6.45 12.03 3.18
C ASP A 53 -7.85 12.65 3.08
N GLN A 54 -8.80 11.90 2.54
CA GLN A 54 -10.20 12.31 2.48
C GLN A 54 -10.84 12.35 3.86
N MET A 55 -10.54 11.33 4.69
CA MET A 55 -10.97 11.32 6.08
C MET A 55 -10.36 12.49 6.86
N GLN A 56 -9.08 12.80 6.64
CA GLN A 56 -8.44 13.97 7.26
C GLN A 56 -9.11 15.28 6.82
N THR A 57 -9.37 15.44 5.52
CA THR A 57 -10.08 16.59 4.97
C THR A 57 -11.47 16.75 5.59
N MET A 58 -12.22 15.66 5.71
CA MET A 58 -13.53 15.65 6.36
C MET A 58 -13.45 16.07 7.83
N LEU A 59 -12.48 15.55 8.59
CA LEU A 59 -12.29 15.92 10.00
C LEU A 59 -11.94 17.41 10.16
N VAL A 60 -11.17 17.98 9.23
CA VAL A 60 -10.83 19.41 9.22
C VAL A 60 -12.08 20.26 8.98
N GLU A 61 -12.90 19.91 7.97
CA GLU A 61 -14.14 20.63 7.70
C GLU A 61 -15.14 20.51 8.85
N MET A 62 -15.31 19.32 9.43
CA MET A 62 -16.14 19.14 10.63
C MET A 62 -15.65 19.99 11.81
N THR A 63 -14.34 20.12 11.99
CA THR A 63 -13.75 20.96 13.04
C THR A 63 -14.04 22.44 12.80
N LYS A 64 -14.02 22.89 11.54
CA LYS A 64 -14.38 24.25 11.16
C LYS A 64 -15.85 24.53 11.44
N GLU A 65 -16.74 23.63 11.02
CA GLU A 65 -18.18 23.75 11.31
C GLU A 65 -18.47 23.76 12.83
N LEU A 66 -17.80 22.89 13.60
CA LEU A 66 -17.94 22.87 15.06
C LEU A 66 -17.48 24.18 15.71
N ARG A 67 -16.41 24.80 15.18
CA ARG A 67 -15.95 26.11 15.64
C ARG A 67 -16.97 27.22 15.35
N GLU A 68 -17.59 27.20 14.18
CA GLU A 68 -18.65 28.14 13.81
C GLU A 68 -19.87 27.98 14.74
N ARG A 69 -20.31 26.74 14.98
CA ARG A 69 -21.39 26.44 15.92
C ARG A 69 -21.04 26.85 17.35
N PHE A 70 -19.80 26.63 17.79
CA PHE A 70 -19.33 27.09 19.10
C PHE A 70 -19.45 28.61 19.25
N GLN A 71 -19.05 29.38 18.23
CA GLN A 71 -19.18 30.84 18.25
C GLN A 71 -20.64 31.28 18.32
N GLN A 72 -21.54 30.60 17.59
CA GLN A 72 -22.98 30.86 17.64
C GLN A 72 -23.56 30.59 19.03
N PHE A 73 -23.25 29.46 19.66
CA PHE A 73 -23.71 29.16 21.02
C PHE A 73 -23.13 30.11 22.07
N GLN A 74 -21.88 30.55 21.93
CA GLN A 74 -21.30 31.58 22.80
C GLN A 74 -22.01 32.93 22.65
N SER A 75 -22.43 33.28 21.42
CA SER A 75 -23.24 34.47 21.19
C SER A 75 -24.65 34.31 21.78
N GLN A 76 -25.27 33.15 21.64
CA GLN A 76 -26.60 32.86 22.19
C GLN A 76 -26.60 32.92 23.71
N ARG A 77 -25.58 32.34 24.35
CA ARG A 77 -25.39 32.39 25.81
C ARG A 77 -25.35 33.84 26.31
N ARG A 78 -24.53 34.70 25.69
CA ARG A 78 -24.43 36.12 26.09
C ARG A 78 -25.76 36.85 25.95
N ARG A 79 -26.47 36.66 24.83
CA ARG A 79 -27.78 37.27 24.61
C ARG A 79 -28.83 36.77 25.61
N ALA A 80 -28.79 35.49 25.96
CA ALA A 80 -29.68 34.91 26.96
C ALA A 80 -29.38 35.43 28.37
N GLU A 81 -28.09 35.59 28.73
CA GLU A 81 -27.67 36.20 30.00
C GLU A 81 -28.13 37.68 30.09
N GLU A 82 -27.98 38.45 29.01
CA GLU A 82 -28.46 39.84 28.90
C GLU A 82 -29.99 39.92 29.02
N ALA A 83 -30.72 39.05 28.32
CA ALA A 83 -32.18 38.98 28.39
C ALA A 83 -32.68 38.59 29.78
N ALA A 84 -31.98 37.68 30.47
CA ALA A 84 -32.30 37.30 31.85
C ALA A 84 -32.10 38.48 32.84
N GLY A 85 -31.14 39.36 32.57
CA GLY A 85 -30.91 40.57 33.36
C GLY A 85 -31.92 41.69 33.09
N ALA A 86 -32.48 41.73 31.88
CA ALA A 86 -33.43 42.77 31.45
C ALA A 86 -34.91 42.39 31.63
N ALA A 87 -35.23 41.11 31.85
CA ALA A 87 -36.62 40.66 31.99
C ALA A 87 -37.24 41.16 33.31
N GLU A 88 -38.37 41.87 33.18
CA GLU A 88 -39.16 42.38 34.31
C GLU A 88 -40.01 41.29 34.97
N ASP A 89 -40.33 40.21 34.24
CA ASP A 89 -41.15 39.11 34.71
C ASP A 89 -40.34 37.85 35.06
N ASP A 90 -40.78 37.10 36.07
CA ASP A 90 -40.06 35.90 36.52
C ASP A 90 -40.10 34.77 35.48
N ALA A 91 -41.12 34.73 34.63
CA ALA A 91 -41.24 33.76 33.55
C ALA A 91 -40.19 34.01 32.45
N GLY A 92 -40.02 35.25 32.00
CA GLY A 92 -38.99 35.64 31.03
C GLY A 92 -37.57 35.39 31.53
N ARG A 93 -37.29 35.70 32.81
CA ARG A 93 -35.98 35.39 33.42
C ARG A 93 -35.68 33.89 33.42
N LYS A 94 -36.66 33.06 33.81
CA LYS A 94 -36.50 31.59 33.83
C LYS A 94 -36.27 31.02 32.45
N LEU A 95 -36.98 31.52 31.44
CA LEU A 95 -36.79 31.10 30.05
C LEU A 95 -35.38 31.46 29.55
N ALA A 96 -34.93 32.69 29.79
CA ALA A 96 -33.60 33.13 29.40
C ALA A 96 -32.47 32.37 30.13
N GLN A 97 -32.66 32.03 31.41
CA GLN A 97 -31.73 31.17 32.15
C GLN A 97 -31.68 29.73 31.61
N ALA A 98 -32.82 29.18 31.18
CA ALA A 98 -32.87 27.86 30.56
C ALA A 98 -32.11 27.84 29.22
N ASP A 99 -32.28 28.87 28.38
CA ASP A 99 -31.55 29.04 27.13
C ASP A 99 -30.04 29.18 27.36
N ALA A 100 -29.62 29.98 28.35
CA ALA A 100 -28.21 30.10 28.72
C ALA A 100 -27.62 28.76 29.16
N LYS A 101 -28.36 27.97 29.94
CA LYS A 101 -27.95 26.62 30.37
C LYS A 101 -27.83 25.66 29.18
N ALA A 102 -28.81 25.64 28.30
CA ALA A 102 -28.78 24.80 27.10
C ALA A 102 -27.57 25.16 26.21
N ALA A 103 -27.26 26.44 26.05
CA ALA A 103 -26.08 26.89 25.32
C ALA A 103 -24.76 26.43 25.98
N ILE A 104 -24.67 26.43 27.31
CA ILE A 104 -23.50 25.92 28.05
C ILE A 104 -23.31 24.41 27.86
N GLU A 105 -24.40 23.64 27.90
CA GLU A 105 -24.36 22.19 27.66
C GLU A 105 -23.93 21.88 26.22
N ALA A 106 -24.46 22.61 25.24
CA ALA A 106 -24.06 22.48 23.83
C ALA A 106 -22.59 22.82 23.61
N VAL A 107 -22.08 23.90 24.23
CA VAL A 107 -20.65 24.26 24.20
C VAL A 107 -19.78 23.16 24.78
N SER A 108 -20.18 22.59 25.92
CA SER A 108 -19.45 21.51 26.59
C SER A 108 -19.39 20.24 25.74
N LEU A 109 -20.49 19.90 25.06
CA LEU A 109 -20.54 18.79 24.11
C LEU A 109 -19.61 19.02 22.92
N ILE A 110 -19.61 20.23 22.35
CA ILE A 110 -18.75 20.58 21.23
C ILE A 110 -17.27 20.43 21.61
N VAL A 111 -16.85 20.94 22.78
CA VAL A 111 -15.47 20.80 23.25
C VAL A 111 -15.07 19.32 23.37
N ARG A 112 -15.91 18.48 23.97
CA ARG A 112 -15.66 17.04 24.06
C ARG A 112 -15.53 16.38 22.68
N THR A 113 -16.34 16.79 21.71
CA THR A 113 -16.22 16.27 20.34
C THR A 113 -14.93 16.72 19.65
N LEU A 114 -14.49 17.96 19.88
CA LEU A 114 -13.22 18.48 19.36
C LEU A 114 -12.03 17.72 19.95
N GLU A 115 -12.03 17.46 21.26
CA GLU A 115 -11.01 16.64 21.92
C GLU A 115 -10.95 15.22 21.33
N LYS A 116 -12.11 14.63 20.98
CA LYS A 116 -12.15 13.30 20.38
C LYS A 116 -11.62 13.31 18.93
N ILE A 117 -11.96 14.33 18.15
CA ILE A 117 -11.43 14.51 16.79
C ILE A 117 -9.92 14.71 16.84
N ASP A 118 -9.41 15.54 17.75
CA ASP A 118 -7.97 15.76 17.95
C ASP A 118 -7.24 14.45 18.31
N SER A 119 -7.80 13.68 19.25
CA SER A 119 -7.27 12.36 19.59
C SER A 119 -7.22 11.42 18.38
N LEU A 120 -8.26 11.41 17.54
CA LEU A 120 -8.29 10.58 16.33
C LEU A 120 -7.24 11.04 15.31
N GLN A 121 -7.13 12.34 15.07
CA GLN A 121 -6.11 12.92 14.17
C GLN A 121 -4.70 12.57 14.63
N ARG A 122 -4.44 12.63 15.95
CA ARG A 122 -3.15 12.25 16.53
C ARG A 122 -2.85 10.76 16.33
N THR A 123 -3.83 9.89 16.50
CA THR A 123 -3.68 8.45 16.24
C THR A 123 -3.36 8.18 14.78
N ILE A 124 -4.11 8.77 13.84
CA ILE A 124 -3.89 8.59 12.40
C ILE A 124 -2.47 9.01 11.99
N LEU A 125 -2.00 10.16 12.49
CA LEU A 125 -0.63 10.63 12.22
C LEU A 125 0.43 9.69 12.79
N SER A 126 0.18 9.12 13.98
CA SER A 126 1.08 8.12 14.58
C SER A 126 1.10 6.83 13.76
N GLU A 127 -0.05 6.34 13.31
CA GLU A 127 -0.17 5.14 12.47
C GLU A 127 0.57 5.33 11.14
N ARG A 128 0.43 6.50 10.52
CA ARG A 128 1.19 6.86 9.31
C ARG A 128 2.70 6.79 9.56
N ARG A 129 3.16 7.35 10.68
CA ARG A 129 4.59 7.32 11.03
C ARG A 129 5.10 5.90 11.22
N MET A 130 4.36 5.06 11.95
CA MET A 130 4.72 3.64 12.14
C MET A 130 4.77 2.87 10.82
N ALA A 131 3.81 3.11 9.91
CA ALA A 131 3.80 2.50 8.59
C ALA A 131 5.00 2.93 7.73
N GLN A 132 5.39 4.21 7.81
CA GLN A 132 6.57 4.73 7.12
C GLN A 132 7.87 4.15 7.70
N ASP A 133 7.98 4.05 9.02
CA ASP A 133 9.14 3.46 9.69
C ASP A 133 9.31 1.98 9.30
N LEU A 134 8.22 1.20 9.26
CA LEU A 134 8.24 -0.20 8.82
C LEU A 134 8.57 -0.36 7.33
N ALA A 135 8.05 0.53 6.48
CA ALA A 135 8.39 0.55 5.05
C ALA A 135 9.87 0.90 4.82
N GLY A 136 10.44 1.79 5.64
CA GLY A 136 11.87 2.10 5.63
C GLY A 136 12.73 0.91 6.05
N GLU A 137 12.36 0.25 7.16
CA GLU A 137 13.07 -0.93 7.67
C GLU A 137 13.10 -2.10 6.66
N THR A 138 11.99 -2.31 5.94
CA THR A 138 11.91 -3.33 4.89
C THR A 138 12.77 -2.97 3.67
N ALA A 139 12.78 -1.71 3.23
CA ALA A 139 13.65 -1.25 2.16
C ALA A 139 15.14 -1.35 2.54
N ASP A 140 15.50 -1.03 3.78
CA ASP A 140 16.86 -1.18 4.30
C ASP A 140 17.29 -2.66 4.35
N PHE A 141 16.39 -3.56 4.74
CA PHE A 141 16.64 -5.00 4.73
C PHE A 141 16.89 -5.52 3.30
N GLU A 142 16.07 -5.13 2.33
CA GLU A 142 16.26 -5.50 0.92
C GLU A 142 17.60 -5.00 0.37
N ALA A 143 18.02 -3.79 0.75
CA ALA A 143 19.32 -3.24 0.36
C ALA A 143 20.49 -4.07 0.91
N VAL A 144 20.40 -4.55 2.15
CA VAL A 144 21.41 -5.45 2.75
C VAL A 144 21.45 -6.79 2.03
N VAL A 145 20.30 -7.37 1.69
CA VAL A 145 20.24 -8.64 0.93
C VAL A 145 20.87 -8.48 -0.45
N ALA A 146 20.54 -7.41 -1.17
CA ALA A 146 21.13 -7.15 -2.49
C ALA A 146 22.66 -6.97 -2.44
N GLU A 147 23.17 -6.35 -1.38
CA GLU A 147 24.61 -6.20 -1.14
C GLU A 147 25.27 -7.55 -0.90
N PHE A 148 24.63 -8.41 -0.11
CA PHE A 148 25.10 -9.76 0.16
C PHE A 148 25.11 -10.62 -1.12
N ASP A 149 24.03 -10.62 -1.89
CA ASP A 149 23.92 -11.37 -3.15
C ASP A 149 25.01 -10.94 -4.14
N ARG A 150 25.26 -9.63 -4.25
CA ARG A 150 26.34 -9.10 -5.09
C ARG A 150 27.71 -9.63 -4.66
N ARG A 151 27.98 -9.72 -3.36
CA ARG A 151 29.25 -10.27 -2.84
C ARG A 151 29.37 -11.76 -3.09
N VAL A 152 28.28 -12.50 -2.93
CA VAL A 152 28.24 -13.95 -3.20
C VAL A 152 28.51 -14.21 -4.67
N GLU A 153 27.83 -13.49 -5.56
CA GLU A 153 28.01 -13.61 -7.01
C GLU A 153 29.45 -13.28 -7.42
N ALA A 154 30.02 -12.18 -6.90
CA ALA A 154 31.41 -11.82 -7.18
C ALA A 154 32.40 -12.89 -6.72
N LYS A 155 32.17 -13.51 -5.54
CA LYS A 155 33.00 -14.62 -5.07
C LYS A 155 32.81 -15.88 -5.92
N ALA A 156 31.58 -16.22 -6.30
CA ALA A 156 31.30 -17.37 -7.14
C ALA A 156 32.00 -17.26 -8.50
N GLN A 157 31.98 -16.07 -9.10
CA GLN A 157 32.70 -15.78 -10.35
C GLN A 157 34.21 -15.93 -10.18
N ALA A 158 34.79 -15.38 -9.10
CA ALA A 158 36.21 -15.55 -8.82
C ALA A 158 36.62 -17.02 -8.63
N TYR A 159 35.82 -17.82 -7.92
CA TYR A 159 36.07 -19.26 -7.79
C TYR A 159 35.93 -20.00 -9.12
N HIS A 160 34.96 -19.64 -9.94
CA HIS A 160 34.78 -20.24 -11.26
C HIS A 160 35.93 -19.90 -12.21
N GLU A 161 36.47 -18.68 -12.16
CA GLU A 161 37.67 -18.29 -12.90
C GLU A 161 38.92 -19.04 -12.43
N GLN A 162 39.11 -19.17 -11.12
CA GLN A 162 40.20 -19.96 -10.54
C GLN A 162 40.11 -21.43 -10.95
N TRP A 163 38.92 -22.02 -10.87
CA TRP A 163 38.68 -23.40 -11.29
C TRP A 163 38.94 -23.59 -12.79
N LYS A 164 38.49 -22.66 -13.65
CA LYS A 164 38.79 -22.72 -15.09
C LYS A 164 40.28 -22.63 -15.38
N ALA A 165 41.00 -21.72 -14.72
CA ALA A 165 42.45 -21.57 -14.88
C ALA A 165 43.21 -22.84 -14.43
N GLU A 166 42.79 -23.47 -13.32
CA GLU A 166 43.37 -24.73 -12.85
C GLU A 166 43.07 -25.88 -13.82
N HIS A 167 41.86 -25.94 -14.37
CA HIS A 167 41.44 -26.98 -15.31
C HIS A 167 42.10 -26.83 -16.69
N GLU A 168 42.33 -25.60 -17.14
CA GLU A 168 43.02 -25.28 -18.40
C GLU A 168 44.53 -25.52 -18.27
N ALA A 169 45.14 -25.19 -17.13
CA ALA A 169 46.53 -25.56 -16.82
C ALA A 169 46.74 -27.08 -16.75
N ARG A 170 45.71 -27.83 -16.33
CA ARG A 170 45.71 -29.30 -16.32
C ARG A 170 45.44 -29.92 -17.71
N ALA A 171 44.99 -29.13 -18.69
CA ALA A 171 44.56 -29.60 -20.01
C ALA A 171 45.56 -29.38 -21.17
N GLY A 172 46.73 -28.80 -20.97
CA GLY A 172 47.72 -28.61 -22.06
C GLY A 172 48.72 -29.76 -22.24
N PRO A 173 49.34 -29.94 -23.43
CA PRO A 173 48.78 -30.17 -24.76
C PRO A 173 48.81 -31.68 -25.12
N SER A 174 47.73 -32.25 -25.66
CA SER A 174 47.77 -33.59 -26.26
C SER A 174 47.96 -33.51 -27.77
N ALA A 175 49.14 -33.96 -28.20
CA ALA A 175 49.48 -34.52 -29.52
C ALA A 175 49.12 -33.71 -30.79
N ALA A 176 50.05 -32.86 -31.23
CA ALA A 176 50.32 -32.66 -32.64
C ALA A 176 51.83 -32.43 -32.83
N ASP A 177 52.41 -33.14 -33.80
CA ASP A 177 53.79 -33.05 -34.28
C ASP A 177 54.86 -33.95 -33.64
N GLN A 178 54.82 -35.25 -33.97
CA GLN A 178 56.01 -35.94 -34.49
C GLN A 178 55.61 -36.74 -35.73
N GLY A 179 55.86 -36.12 -36.87
CA GLY A 179 55.72 -36.72 -38.19
C GLY A 179 56.58 -37.96 -38.34
N ILE A 180 55.95 -38.99 -38.90
CA ILE A 180 56.57 -40.16 -39.49
C ILE A 180 57.45 -39.67 -40.65
N ASP A 181 58.77 -39.87 -40.59
CA ASP A 181 59.64 -39.81 -41.75
C ASP A 181 60.11 -41.22 -42.11
N VAL A 182 59.81 -41.61 -43.35
CA VAL A 182 60.06 -42.92 -43.97
C VAL A 182 60.97 -42.67 -45.17
N GLY A 183 62.19 -43.22 -45.11
CA GLY A 183 63.13 -43.34 -46.21
C GLY A 183 64.54 -43.56 -45.66
N GLY A 184 65.26 -44.66 -45.88
CA GLY A 184 65.35 -45.51 -47.06
C GLY A 184 66.72 -45.30 -47.70
N GLY A 185 67.59 -46.32 -47.73
CA GLY A 185 68.84 -46.25 -48.51
C GLY A 185 69.98 -47.14 -48.04
N GLU A 186 70.07 -48.31 -48.67
CA GLU A 186 71.13 -49.33 -48.65
C GLU A 186 72.58 -48.86 -48.91
N ASN A 187 73.51 -49.79 -48.58
CA ASN A 187 74.79 -50.19 -49.20
C ASN A 187 75.95 -50.15 -48.17
N GLY A 188 76.47 -51.26 -47.62
CA GLY A 188 77.10 -52.44 -48.24
C GLY A 188 78.63 -52.23 -48.35
N PRO A 189 79.52 -53.21 -48.58
CA PRO A 189 79.56 -54.64 -48.21
C PRO A 189 80.91 -55.04 -47.53
N GLY A 190 81.08 -56.32 -47.17
CA GLY A 190 82.36 -56.90 -46.74
C GLY A 190 82.22 -58.19 -45.96
#